data_AF-A0A7R9VQX3-F1
#
_entry.id   AF-A0A7R9VQX3-F1
#
_cell.length_a   1.000
_cell.length_b   1.000
_cell.length_c   1.000
_cell.angle_alpha   90.00
_cell.angle_beta   90.00
_cell.angle_gamma   90.00
#
_symmetry.space_group_name_H-M   'P 1'
#
loop_
_entity.id
_entity.type
_entity.pdbx_description
1 polymer ?
#
loop_
_entity_poly.entity_id
_entity_poly.type
_entity_poly.pdbx_seq_one_letter_code
_entity_poly.pdbx_strand_id
1 'polypeptide(L)'
;APGGEYGALIRSRHIMHLVTSDMLRGGGGKGGAGEEGGGGDGAGDGGEGAGPCDALLVHAGALPWMLHAVEELSKAAGTKEPPTPQQTVDVLNAAVRAGIANCRGMGCPDRAAEGAPLAAALLGPEGAVWTRAYISLPSQSVCDKVAAVARAMRVSRVVVGHTVMMDGRVSVRCGGQLVMSDVGMSRWMRPAPPYVLAGMTCSVADGFRVHSQETGQPPQSPLRVDAAGRRQ
;
A
#
# COMPACT_ATOMS: atom_id res chain seq x y z
N ALA A 1 20.88 -16.68 13.27
CA ALA A 1 19.89 -17.73 12.95
C ALA A 1 18.83 -17.13 12.02
N PRO A 2 18.56 -17.72 10.84
CA PRO A 2 17.49 -17.26 9.97
C PRO A 2 16.17 -17.84 10.51
N GLY A 3 15.51 -17.11 11.40
CA GLY A 3 14.32 -17.59 12.09
C GLY A 3 13.31 -16.50 12.43
N GLY A 4 13.34 -15.40 11.67
CA GLY A 4 12.55 -14.19 11.96
C GLY A 4 11.73 -13.66 10.79
N GLU A 5 11.54 -14.44 9.72
CA GLU A 5 10.96 -13.94 8.47
C GLU A 5 9.54 -13.36 8.67
N TYR A 6 8.72 -13.90 9.59
CA TYR A 6 7.33 -13.45 9.71
C TYR A 6 7.01 -12.58 10.93
N GLY A 7 8.00 -12.24 11.77
CA GLY A 7 7.75 -11.62 13.09
C GLY A 7 7.01 -10.27 13.06
N ALA A 8 7.16 -9.48 12.00
CA ALA A 8 6.41 -8.23 11.82
C ALA A 8 4.97 -8.46 11.29
N LEU A 9 4.78 -9.44 10.41
CA LEU A 9 3.50 -9.74 9.75
C LEU A 9 2.50 -10.36 10.71
N ILE A 10 2.98 -11.17 11.66
CA ILE A 10 2.16 -11.84 12.67
C ILE A 10 1.35 -10.83 13.51
N ARG A 11 1.84 -9.59 13.65
CA ARG A 11 1.19 -8.56 14.47
C ARG A 11 0.16 -7.71 13.73
N SER A 12 0.42 -7.30 12.49
CA SER A 12 -0.52 -6.43 11.76
C SER A 12 -1.62 -7.22 11.05
N ARG A 13 -1.36 -8.48 10.64
CA ARG A 13 -2.23 -9.35 9.82
C ARG A 13 -2.70 -8.77 8.48
N HIS A 14 -2.59 -7.46 8.28
CA HIS A 14 -2.85 -6.75 7.04
C HIS A 14 -1.51 -6.34 6.42
N ILE A 15 -1.43 -6.55 5.11
CA ILE A 15 -0.28 -6.20 4.28
C ILE A 15 -0.62 -5.06 3.32
N MET A 16 -1.90 -4.75 3.16
CA MET A 16 -2.41 -3.71 2.27
C MET A 16 -3.51 -2.90 2.95
N HIS A 17 -3.54 -1.59 2.69
CA HIS A 17 -4.62 -0.69 3.08
C HIS A 17 -4.93 0.27 1.94
N LEU A 18 -6.21 0.47 1.66
CA LEU A 18 -6.67 1.52 0.77
C LEU A 18 -7.04 2.74 1.63
N VAL A 19 -6.50 3.90 1.28
CA VAL A 19 -6.85 5.18 1.89
C VAL A 19 -7.42 6.05 0.79
N THR A 20 -8.67 6.48 0.92
CA THR A 20 -9.31 7.38 -0.05
C THR A 20 -9.52 8.76 0.53
N SER A 21 -9.62 9.75 -0.34
CA SER A 21 -9.90 11.14 0.01
C SER A 21 -11.23 11.27 0.77
N ASP A 22 -12.21 10.43 0.47
CA ASP A 22 -13.50 10.40 1.17
C ASP A 22 -13.37 9.90 2.61
N MET A 23 -12.51 8.90 2.86
CA MET A 23 -12.20 8.46 4.23
C MET A 23 -11.57 9.60 5.05
N LEU A 24 -10.72 10.42 4.44
CA LEU A 24 -10.07 11.55 5.11
C LEU A 24 -11.04 12.72 5.39
N ARG A 25 -12.12 12.85 4.61
CA ARG A 25 -13.15 13.87 4.81
C ARG A 25 -14.13 13.53 5.93
N GLY A 26 -13.93 12.41 6.64
CA GLY A 26 -14.87 11.92 7.64
C GLY A 26 -16.11 11.25 7.04
N GLY A 27 -16.08 10.94 5.74
CA GLY A 27 -17.09 10.12 5.07
C GLY A 27 -16.95 8.66 5.49
N GLY A 28 -17.36 8.35 6.72
CA GLY A 28 -17.62 6.98 7.15
C GLY A 28 -18.65 6.36 6.22
N GLY A 29 -18.39 5.14 5.76
CA GLY A 29 -19.21 4.45 4.77
C GLY A 29 -20.70 4.48 5.12
N LYS A 30 -21.54 4.71 4.11
CA LYS A 30 -22.98 4.49 4.19
C LYS A 30 -23.24 3.00 4.44
N GLY A 31 -23.21 2.59 5.71
CA GLY A 31 -23.99 1.46 6.19
C GLY A 31 -25.44 1.90 6.23
N GLY A 32 -26.29 1.24 5.45
CA GLY A 32 -27.68 1.64 5.28
C GLY A 32 -28.52 1.49 6.55
N ALA A 33 -29.38 2.48 6.80
CA ALA A 33 -30.76 2.32 7.24
C ALA A 33 -31.46 3.68 7.21
N GLY A 34 -32.65 3.75 6.59
CA GLY A 34 -33.65 4.78 6.83
C GLY A 34 -33.81 5.83 5.72
N GLU A 35 -34.91 5.70 4.97
CA GLU A 35 -35.52 6.77 4.17
C GLU A 35 -35.72 8.04 5.01
N GLU A 36 -35.46 9.20 4.42
CA GLU A 36 -36.45 10.28 4.31
C GLU A 36 -35.98 11.33 3.28
N GLY A 37 -36.94 11.80 2.48
CA GLY A 37 -36.71 12.56 1.26
C GLY A 37 -36.25 14.00 1.45
N GLY A 38 -35.54 14.50 0.45
CA GLY A 38 -35.19 15.91 0.29
C GLY A 38 -34.47 16.11 -1.03
N GLY A 39 -35.22 16.50 -2.06
CA GLY A 39 -34.69 16.83 -3.38
C GLY A 39 -33.72 18.00 -3.31
N GLY A 40 -32.54 17.79 -3.87
CA GLY A 40 -31.52 18.81 -4.07
C GLY A 40 -30.71 18.45 -5.30
N ASP A 41 -31.11 19.02 -6.43
CA ASP A 41 -30.40 18.92 -7.70
C ASP A 41 -29.00 19.53 -7.56
N GLY A 42 -28.01 18.65 -7.53
CA GLY A 42 -26.59 18.99 -7.52
C GLY A 42 -25.84 17.98 -8.36
N ALA A 43 -26.04 18.05 -9.68
CA ALA A 43 -25.26 17.32 -10.67
C ALA A 43 -23.81 17.83 -10.64
N GLY A 44 -22.99 17.21 -9.79
CA GLY A 44 -21.55 17.22 -9.89
C GLY A 44 -21.11 15.90 -10.51
N ASP A 45 -20.81 15.93 -11.81
CA ASP A 45 -20.11 14.90 -12.56
C ASP A 45 -18.83 14.50 -11.82
N GLY A 46 -18.95 13.46 -11.00
CA GLY A 46 -17.88 12.87 -10.20
C GLY A 46 -16.99 12.04 -11.11
N GLY A 47 -16.06 12.71 -11.79
CA GLY A 47 -15.09 12.05 -12.65
C GLY A 47 -14.45 10.85 -11.93
N GLU A 48 -14.45 9.69 -12.61
CA GLU A 48 -13.85 8.40 -12.25
C GLU A 48 -12.31 8.43 -12.08
N GLY A 49 -11.77 9.52 -11.55
CA GLY A 49 -10.34 9.72 -11.28
C GLY A 49 -10.01 9.50 -9.81
N ALA A 50 -8.80 8.99 -9.56
CA ALA A 50 -8.26 8.91 -8.21
C ALA A 50 -8.14 10.31 -7.59
N GLY A 51 -8.63 10.45 -6.36
CA GLY A 51 -8.46 11.67 -5.57
C GLY A 51 -6.98 11.93 -5.25
N PRO A 52 -6.61 13.19 -4.97
CA PRO A 52 -5.21 13.59 -4.76
C PRO A 52 -4.59 12.95 -3.52
N CYS A 53 -5.40 12.42 -2.59
CA CYS A 53 -4.95 11.70 -1.40
C CYS A 53 -5.15 10.18 -1.49
N ASP A 54 -5.69 9.68 -2.59
CA ASP A 54 -6.00 8.26 -2.74
C ASP A 54 -4.69 7.49 -2.86
N ALA A 55 -4.47 6.57 -1.91
CA ALA A 55 -3.23 5.84 -1.77
C ALA A 55 -3.49 4.38 -1.43
N LEU A 56 -2.72 3.50 -2.08
CA LEU A 56 -2.58 2.10 -1.68
C LEU A 56 -1.32 1.97 -0.83
N LEU A 57 -1.48 1.67 0.45
CA LEU A 57 -0.37 1.37 1.36
C LEU A 57 -0.12 -0.13 1.33
N VAL A 58 1.10 -0.56 1.04
CA VAL A 58 1.48 -1.97 0.93
C VAL A 58 2.76 -2.24 1.71
N HIS A 59 2.90 -3.43 2.29
CA HIS A 59 4.10 -3.77 3.04
C HIS A 59 5.37 -3.71 2.17
N ALA A 60 5.48 -4.54 1.14
CA ALA A 60 6.65 -4.55 0.24
C ALA A 60 6.34 -4.08 -1.18
N GLY A 61 5.20 -4.50 -1.74
CA GLY A 61 4.75 -4.03 -3.05
C GLY A 61 3.48 -4.68 -3.53
N ALA A 62 2.81 -4.03 -4.49
CA ALA A 62 1.70 -4.61 -5.22
C ALA A 62 2.12 -4.78 -6.69
N LEU A 63 2.01 -5.99 -7.23
CA LEU A 63 2.37 -6.25 -8.63
C LEU A 63 1.12 -6.57 -9.43
N PRO A 64 1.08 -6.26 -10.75
CA PRO A 64 -0.12 -6.48 -11.57
C PRO A 64 -0.69 -7.90 -11.50
N TRP A 65 0.17 -8.92 -11.34
CA TRP A 65 -0.27 -10.31 -11.22
C TRP A 65 -1.17 -10.55 -10.01
N MET A 66 -0.97 -9.81 -8.91
CA MET A 66 -1.76 -9.98 -7.67
C MET A 66 -3.20 -9.55 -7.91
N LEU A 67 -3.39 -8.44 -8.63
CA LEU A 67 -4.70 -7.89 -8.96
C LEU A 67 -5.41 -8.81 -9.97
N HIS A 68 -4.68 -9.28 -10.98
CA HIS A 68 -5.19 -10.27 -11.93
C HIS A 68 -5.61 -11.57 -11.24
N ALA A 69 -4.84 -12.05 -10.25
CA ALA A 69 -5.20 -13.25 -9.50
C ALA A 69 -6.54 -13.10 -8.75
N VAL A 70 -6.83 -11.93 -8.17
CA VAL A 70 -8.14 -11.66 -7.56
C VAL A 70 -9.24 -11.62 -8.61
N GLU A 71 -8.99 -10.97 -9.75
CA GLU A 71 -9.96 -10.89 -10.85
C GLU A 71 -10.35 -12.29 -11.34
N GLU A 72 -9.37 -13.18 -11.55
CA GLU A 72 -9.61 -14.55 -11.99
C GLU A 72 -10.36 -15.37 -10.92
N LEU A 73 -10.06 -15.18 -9.63
CA LEU A 73 -10.82 -15.80 -8.55
C LEU A 73 -12.28 -15.31 -8.51
N SER A 74 -12.49 -14.02 -8.75
CA SER A 74 -13.82 -13.41 -8.82
C SER A 74 -14.62 -14.02 -9.98
N LYS A 75 -14.03 -14.10 -11.18
CA LYS A 75 -14.63 -14.75 -12.35
C LYS A 75 -14.98 -16.21 -12.09
N ALA A 76 -14.06 -16.96 -11.48
CA ALA A 76 -14.29 -18.36 -11.13
C ALA A 76 -15.44 -18.54 -10.12
N ALA A 77 -15.67 -17.55 -9.26
CA ALA A 77 -16.81 -17.50 -8.34
C ALA A 77 -18.13 -17.03 -9.00
N GLY A 78 -18.13 -16.76 -10.32
CA GLY A 78 -19.32 -16.38 -11.08
C GLY A 78 -19.70 -14.90 -10.99
N THR A 79 -18.81 -14.03 -10.50
CA THR A 79 -19.08 -12.58 -10.47
C THR A 79 -19.02 -12.02 -11.89
N LYS A 80 -20.03 -11.24 -12.27
CA LYS A 80 -20.09 -10.60 -13.60
C LYS A 80 -19.24 -9.34 -13.71
N GLU A 81 -19.04 -8.64 -12.59
CA GLU A 81 -18.29 -7.39 -12.52
C GLU A 81 -16.90 -7.63 -11.91
N PRO A 82 -15.87 -6.87 -12.31
CA PRO A 82 -14.56 -6.94 -11.68
C PRO A 82 -14.63 -6.49 -10.22
N PRO A 83 -13.77 -7.04 -9.34
CA PRO A 83 -13.74 -6.65 -7.94
C PRO A 83 -13.36 -5.17 -7.80
N THR A 84 -14.02 -4.48 -6.87
CA THR A 84 -13.63 -3.13 -6.49
C THR A 84 -12.22 -3.10 -5.87
N PRO A 85 -11.55 -1.94 -5.81
CA PRO A 85 -10.26 -1.82 -5.13
C PRO A 85 -10.28 -2.31 -3.68
N GLN A 86 -11.36 -2.02 -2.93
CA GLN A 86 -11.47 -2.48 -1.54
C GLN A 86 -11.64 -4.00 -1.46
N GLN A 87 -12.50 -4.60 -2.29
CA GLN A 87 -12.63 -6.07 -2.36
C GLN A 87 -11.31 -6.74 -2.71
N THR A 88 -10.52 -6.13 -3.62
CA THR A 88 -9.18 -6.62 -3.97
C THR A 88 -8.25 -6.63 -2.76
N VAL A 89 -8.20 -5.52 -2.01
CA VAL A 89 -7.41 -5.45 -0.76
C VAL A 89 -7.87 -6.49 0.25
N ASP A 90 -9.18 -6.67 0.42
CA ASP A 90 -9.76 -7.60 1.39
C ASP A 90 -9.43 -9.06 1.07
N VAL A 91 -9.50 -9.46 -0.21
CA VAL A 91 -9.12 -10.80 -0.67
C VAL A 91 -7.64 -11.07 -0.43
N LEU A 92 -6.77 -10.13 -0.80
CA LEU A 92 -5.32 -10.29 -0.64
C LEU A 92 -4.92 -10.36 0.84
N ASN A 93 -5.49 -9.50 1.68
CA ASN A 93 -5.29 -9.54 3.13
C ASN A 93 -5.84 -10.85 3.72
N ALA A 94 -7.02 -11.32 3.29
CA ALA A 94 -7.60 -12.58 3.76
C ALA A 94 -6.73 -13.78 3.41
N ALA A 95 -6.18 -13.83 2.19
CA ALA A 95 -5.26 -14.87 1.77
C ALA A 95 -4.01 -14.91 2.64
N VAL A 96 -3.37 -13.75 2.89
CA VAL A 96 -2.22 -13.68 3.80
C VAL A 96 -2.59 -14.12 5.22
N ARG A 97 -3.69 -13.64 5.77
CA ARG A 97 -4.17 -14.05 7.11
C ARG A 97 -4.37 -15.55 7.22
N ALA A 98 -4.98 -16.17 6.20
CA ALA A 98 -5.17 -17.61 6.15
C ALA A 98 -3.83 -18.34 6.09
N GLY A 99 -2.90 -17.88 5.25
CA GLY A 99 -1.57 -18.49 5.10
C GLY A 99 -0.72 -18.44 6.37
N ILE A 100 -0.89 -17.41 7.20
CA ILE A 100 -0.15 -17.23 8.46
C ILE A 100 -0.94 -17.63 9.71
N ALA A 101 -2.15 -18.16 9.57
CA ALA A 101 -3.03 -18.48 10.71
C ALA A 101 -2.39 -19.47 11.69
N ASN A 102 -1.51 -20.33 11.19
CA ASN A 102 -0.80 -21.34 11.98
C ASN A 102 0.59 -20.88 12.47
N CYS A 103 1.05 -19.67 12.13
CA CYS A 103 2.32 -19.14 12.65
C CYS A 103 2.18 -18.84 14.16
N ARG A 104 3.17 -19.25 14.97
CA ARG A 104 3.22 -18.98 16.42
C ARG A 104 4.58 -18.38 16.79
N GLY A 105 4.57 -17.33 17.60
CA GLY A 105 5.81 -16.68 18.06
C GLY A 105 6.52 -15.90 16.95
N MET A 106 7.86 -15.98 16.88
CA MET A 106 8.68 -15.30 15.85
C MET A 106 8.84 -16.12 14.56
N GLY A 107 8.40 -17.37 14.55
CA GLY A 107 8.50 -18.27 13.40
C GLY A 107 7.14 -18.54 12.76
N CYS A 108 7.15 -18.80 11.46
CA CYS A 108 6.04 -19.49 10.81
C CYS A 108 6.47 -20.94 10.55
N PRO A 109 5.63 -21.96 10.81
CA PRO A 109 5.97 -23.34 10.50
C PRO A 109 6.20 -23.53 8.99
N ASP A 110 6.91 -24.60 8.61
CA ASP A 110 7.12 -25.02 7.21
C ASP A 110 5.81 -25.18 6.41
N ARG A 111 4.66 -25.23 7.10
CA ARG A 111 3.30 -25.32 6.55
C ARG A 111 2.63 -23.97 6.30
N ALA A 112 3.37 -22.86 6.34
CA ALA A 112 2.85 -21.56 5.92
C ALA A 112 2.21 -21.69 4.53
N ALA A 113 0.97 -21.22 4.38
CA ALA A 113 0.20 -21.34 3.13
C ALA A 113 -0.02 -22.77 2.58
N GLU A 114 0.14 -23.82 3.40
CA GLU A 114 -0.19 -25.19 3.00
C GLU A 114 -1.66 -25.27 2.53
N GLY A 115 -1.87 -25.79 1.32
CA GLY A 115 -3.21 -25.87 0.70
C GLY A 115 -3.81 -24.53 0.26
N ALA A 116 -3.07 -23.42 0.34
CA ALA A 116 -3.54 -22.08 -0.01
C ALA A 116 -2.65 -21.41 -1.07
N PRO A 117 -2.83 -21.72 -2.38
CA PRO A 117 -1.92 -21.27 -3.44
C PRO A 117 -1.74 -19.75 -3.52
N LEU A 118 -2.81 -18.97 -3.36
CA LEU A 118 -2.72 -17.51 -3.36
C LEU A 118 -1.89 -17.00 -2.17
N ALA A 119 -2.09 -17.58 -0.98
CA ALA A 119 -1.30 -17.21 0.19
C ALA A 119 0.18 -17.56 -0.01
N ALA A 120 0.48 -18.70 -0.62
CA ALA A 120 1.85 -19.12 -0.92
C ALA A 120 2.53 -18.15 -1.88
N ALA A 121 1.81 -17.70 -2.92
CA ALA A 121 2.33 -16.69 -3.85
C ALA A 121 2.55 -15.33 -3.16
N LEU A 122 1.63 -14.89 -2.30
CA LEU A 122 1.75 -13.59 -1.59
C LEU A 122 2.81 -13.57 -0.50
N LEU A 123 3.12 -14.73 0.09
CA LEU A 123 4.18 -14.93 1.08
C LEU A 123 5.50 -15.38 0.44
N GLY A 124 5.53 -15.59 -0.88
CA GLY A 124 6.74 -15.92 -1.62
C GLY A 124 7.61 -14.70 -1.94
N PRO A 125 8.80 -14.89 -2.55
CA PRO A 125 9.75 -13.81 -2.84
C PRO A 125 9.20 -12.68 -3.70
N GLU A 126 8.30 -12.97 -4.63
CA GLU A 126 7.62 -11.97 -5.49
C GLU A 126 6.27 -11.52 -4.93
N GLY A 127 5.93 -11.99 -3.74
CA GLY A 127 4.70 -11.69 -3.03
C GLY A 127 4.71 -10.30 -2.41
N ALA A 128 3.52 -9.84 -2.02
CA ALA A 128 3.31 -8.50 -1.48
C ALA A 128 4.05 -8.20 -0.17
N VAL A 129 4.57 -9.26 0.44
CA VAL A 129 5.33 -9.25 1.69
C VAL A 129 6.83 -9.14 1.48
N TRP A 130 7.38 -9.68 0.38
CA TRP A 130 8.83 -9.86 0.23
C TRP A 130 9.42 -9.25 -1.03
N THR A 131 8.57 -8.91 -2.00
CA THR A 131 9.07 -8.44 -3.29
C THR A 131 9.97 -7.22 -3.14
N ARG A 132 11.08 -7.26 -3.88
CA ARG A 132 12.01 -6.14 -4.05
C ARG A 132 11.96 -5.57 -5.47
N ALA A 133 10.96 -5.96 -6.26
CA ALA A 133 10.81 -5.60 -7.66
C ALA A 133 10.89 -4.08 -7.91
N TYR A 134 10.38 -3.27 -6.98
CA TYR A 134 10.44 -1.82 -7.10
C TYR A 134 11.84 -1.24 -6.99
N ILE A 135 12.85 -1.98 -6.53
CA ILE A 135 14.26 -1.53 -6.51
C ILE A 135 15.10 -2.30 -7.51
N SER A 136 14.84 -3.59 -7.69
CA SER A 136 15.67 -4.46 -8.53
C SER A 136 15.42 -4.25 -10.02
N LEU A 137 14.24 -3.76 -10.42
CA LEU A 137 13.90 -3.56 -11.82
C LEU A 137 14.33 -2.19 -12.36
N PRO A 138 14.58 -2.07 -13.68
CA PRO A 138 14.81 -0.78 -14.33
C PRO A 138 13.67 0.21 -14.07
N SER A 139 14.00 1.49 -13.93
CA SER A 139 13.03 2.53 -13.56
C SER A 139 11.78 2.56 -14.43
N GLN A 140 11.90 2.41 -15.76
CA GLN A 140 10.73 2.39 -16.64
C GLN A 140 9.80 1.21 -16.32
N SER A 141 10.36 0.00 -16.14
CA SER A 141 9.60 -1.20 -15.80
C SER A 141 8.88 -1.08 -14.45
N VAL A 142 9.53 -0.44 -13.46
CA VAL A 142 8.90 -0.13 -12.17
C VAL A 142 7.71 0.81 -12.38
N CYS A 143 7.89 1.89 -13.15
CA CYS A 143 6.86 2.89 -13.35
C CYS A 143 5.66 2.37 -14.14
N ASP A 144 5.87 1.50 -15.13
CA ASP A 144 4.78 0.87 -15.88
C ASP A 144 3.94 -0.04 -14.96
N LYS A 145 4.60 -0.80 -14.08
CA LYS A 145 3.93 -1.67 -13.09
C LYS A 145 3.15 -0.85 -12.06
N VAL A 146 3.76 0.22 -11.54
CA VAL A 146 3.10 1.11 -10.58
C VAL A 146 1.89 1.80 -11.23
N ALA A 147 2.02 2.30 -12.46
CA ALA A 147 0.91 2.92 -13.18
C ALA A 147 -0.24 1.93 -13.44
N ALA A 148 0.06 0.67 -13.77
CA ALA A 148 -0.94 -0.37 -13.92
C ALA A 148 -1.69 -0.65 -12.61
N VAL A 149 -0.97 -0.77 -11.50
CA VAL A 149 -1.57 -0.98 -10.17
C VAL A 149 -2.39 0.23 -9.74
N ALA A 150 -1.84 1.44 -9.86
CA ALA A 150 -2.50 2.68 -9.47
C ALA A 150 -3.83 2.87 -10.21
N ARG A 151 -3.85 2.61 -11.52
CA ARG A 151 -5.05 2.66 -12.35
C ARG A 151 -6.09 1.61 -11.94
N ALA A 152 -5.68 0.36 -11.77
CA ALA A 152 -6.60 -0.72 -11.39
C ALA A 152 -7.18 -0.50 -9.97
N MET A 153 -6.39 0.07 -9.06
CA MET A 153 -6.81 0.36 -7.69
C MET A 153 -7.46 1.74 -7.54
N ARG A 154 -7.54 2.54 -8.62
CA ARG A 154 -8.08 3.90 -8.63
C ARG A 154 -7.44 4.80 -7.57
N VAL A 155 -6.12 4.70 -7.43
CA VAL A 155 -5.31 5.51 -6.50
C VAL A 155 -4.33 6.41 -7.23
N SER A 156 -3.99 7.54 -6.61
CA SER A 156 -2.95 8.42 -7.13
C SER A 156 -1.56 7.89 -6.79
N ARG A 157 -1.41 7.13 -5.69
CA ARG A 157 -0.10 6.69 -5.18
C ARG A 157 -0.11 5.26 -4.65
N VAL A 158 1.01 4.59 -4.83
CA VAL A 158 1.37 3.34 -4.16
C VAL A 158 2.50 3.65 -3.18
N VAL A 159 2.26 3.38 -1.90
CA VAL A 159 3.22 3.61 -0.83
C VAL A 159 3.69 2.25 -0.31
N VAL A 160 5.01 2.05 -0.26
CA VAL A 160 5.62 0.79 0.17
C VAL A 160 6.65 0.97 1.27
N GLY A 161 6.80 -0.04 2.11
CA GLY A 161 7.92 -0.19 3.03
C GLY A 161 8.87 -1.31 2.61
N HIS A 162 9.23 -2.15 3.59
CA HIS A 162 10.01 -3.39 3.48
C HIS A 162 11.48 -3.22 3.07
N THR A 163 11.75 -2.51 1.97
CA THR A 163 13.12 -2.30 1.52
C THR A 163 13.63 -0.96 2.00
N VAL A 164 14.62 -1.01 2.88
CA VAL A 164 15.25 0.17 3.47
C VAL A 164 15.91 1.05 2.41
N MET A 165 15.54 2.32 2.42
CA MET A 165 16.22 3.38 1.69
C MET A 165 17.52 3.72 2.45
N MET A 166 18.66 3.39 1.84
CA MET A 166 19.96 3.43 2.51
C MET A 166 20.44 4.86 2.81
N ASP A 167 19.98 5.85 2.02
CA ASP A 167 20.18 7.28 2.30
C ASP A 167 19.36 7.75 3.51
N GLY A 168 18.44 6.91 4.02
CA GLY A 168 17.54 7.19 5.12
C GLY A 168 16.43 8.19 4.79
N ARG A 169 16.19 8.46 3.51
CA ARG A 169 15.16 9.39 3.06
C ARG A 169 14.05 8.62 2.36
N VAL A 170 12.83 9.14 2.45
CA VAL A 170 11.73 8.59 1.63
C VAL A 170 12.07 8.80 0.16
N SER A 171 12.04 7.72 -0.62
CA SER A 171 12.25 7.79 -2.06
C SER A 171 10.92 7.96 -2.78
N VAL A 172 10.90 8.87 -3.75
CA VAL A 172 9.71 9.21 -4.56
C VAL A 172 10.09 9.05 -6.02
N ARG A 173 9.35 8.20 -6.74
CA ARG A 173 9.63 7.79 -8.13
C ARG A 173 8.36 7.83 -8.98
N CYS A 174 8.53 7.67 -10.28
CA CYS A 174 7.43 7.51 -11.25
C CYS A 174 6.45 8.69 -11.26
N GLY A 175 6.99 9.91 -11.31
CA GLY A 175 6.17 11.11 -11.15
C GLY A 175 5.33 10.99 -9.88
N GLY A 176 5.98 10.63 -8.76
CA GLY A 176 5.41 10.57 -7.42
C GLY A 176 4.24 9.62 -7.19
N GLN A 177 3.93 8.75 -8.16
CA GLN A 177 3.02 7.64 -7.99
C GLN A 177 3.60 6.53 -7.11
N LEU A 178 4.93 6.43 -6.97
CA LEU A 178 5.58 5.47 -6.07
C LEU A 178 6.27 6.23 -4.93
N VAL A 179 5.91 5.87 -3.70
CA VAL A 179 6.54 6.38 -2.47
C VAL A 179 7.11 5.20 -1.69
N MET A 180 8.40 5.25 -1.36
CA MET A 180 9.11 4.18 -0.67
C MET A 180 9.56 4.71 0.69
N SER A 181 8.84 4.34 1.75
CA SER A 181 8.88 5.02 3.03
C SER A 181 9.70 4.32 4.12
N ASP A 182 10.25 3.13 3.85
CA ASP A 182 11.11 2.46 4.84
C ASP A 182 12.49 3.12 4.87
N VAL A 183 12.69 3.99 5.86
CA VAL A 183 13.95 4.69 6.09
C VAL A 183 14.85 3.98 7.10
N GLY A 184 14.55 2.73 7.49
CA GLY A 184 15.37 1.96 8.41
C GLY A 184 15.42 2.56 9.82
N MET A 185 14.25 2.89 10.39
CA MET A 185 14.13 3.44 11.76
C MET A 185 14.53 2.46 12.87
N SER A 186 14.55 1.15 12.57
CA SER A 186 14.96 0.14 13.55
C SER A 186 16.46 0.18 13.82
N ARG A 187 16.85 0.20 15.10
CA ARG A 187 18.25 0.07 15.55
C ARG A 187 18.95 -1.20 15.04
N TRP A 188 18.17 -2.23 14.71
CA TRP A 188 18.70 -3.48 14.15
C TRP A 188 19.13 -3.33 12.68
N MET A 189 18.56 -2.35 11.97
CA MET A 189 18.92 -2.07 10.58
C MET A 189 20.11 -1.13 10.48
N ARG A 190 20.23 -0.16 11.39
CA ARG A 190 21.36 0.76 11.45
C ARG A 190 21.75 1.08 12.90
N PRO A 191 23.02 0.90 13.29
CA PRO A 191 23.51 1.41 14.57
C PRO A 191 23.44 2.94 14.53
N ALA A 192 22.62 3.53 15.41
CA ALA A 192 22.27 4.96 15.47
C ALA A 192 21.65 5.50 14.16
N PRO A 193 20.34 5.25 13.89
CA PRO A 193 19.71 5.81 12.70
C PRO A 193 19.75 7.34 12.78
N PRO A 194 20.30 8.04 11.77
CA PRO A 194 20.24 9.48 11.73
C PRO A 194 18.82 9.97 11.47
N TYR A 195 17.79 9.12 11.39
CA TYR A 195 16.40 9.50 11.13
C TYR A 195 15.43 8.87 12.13
N VAL A 196 14.54 9.71 12.70
CA VAL A 196 13.56 9.31 13.72
C VAL A 196 12.14 9.17 13.17
N LEU A 197 11.88 9.74 11.99
CA LEU A 197 10.53 9.77 11.42
C LEU A 197 10.57 9.75 9.90
N ALA A 198 9.81 8.85 9.29
CA ALA A 198 9.30 8.98 7.95
C ALA A 198 7.77 9.00 8.02
N GLY A 199 7.15 9.95 7.33
CA GLY A 199 5.71 10.13 7.39
C GLY A 199 5.18 10.72 6.10
N MET A 200 3.88 10.60 5.93
CA MET A 200 3.15 11.23 4.83
C MET A 200 1.93 11.93 5.42
N THR A 201 1.61 13.09 4.88
CA THR A 201 0.39 13.81 5.22
C THR A 201 -0.30 14.16 3.92
N CYS A 202 -1.62 14.04 3.89
CA CYS A 202 -2.41 14.56 2.78
C CYS A 202 -3.58 15.36 3.32
N SER A 203 -3.74 16.58 2.82
CA SER A 203 -4.93 17.39 3.06
C SER A 203 -5.43 17.93 1.72
N VAL A 204 -6.72 18.24 1.66
CA VAL A 204 -7.33 18.82 0.45
C VAL A 204 -6.69 20.18 0.12
N ALA A 205 -6.28 20.96 1.13
CA ALA A 205 -5.67 22.27 0.96
C ALA A 205 -4.18 22.20 0.59
N ASP A 206 -3.45 21.24 1.16
CA ASP A 206 -1.99 21.19 1.08
C ASP A 206 -1.43 20.13 0.13
N GLY A 207 -2.31 19.28 -0.40
CA GLY A 207 -1.97 18.13 -1.21
C GLY A 207 -1.19 17.07 -0.43
N PHE A 208 -0.54 16.17 -1.16
CA PHE A 208 0.28 15.10 -0.59
C PHE A 208 1.69 15.61 -0.28
N ARG A 209 2.14 15.34 0.94
CA ARG A 209 3.48 15.70 1.42
C ARG A 209 4.17 14.51 2.04
N VAL A 210 5.47 14.45 1.83
CA VAL A 210 6.36 13.45 2.39
C VAL A 210 7.31 14.12 3.38
N HIS A 211 7.48 13.47 4.53
CA HIS A 211 8.31 13.93 5.62
C HIS A 211 9.42 12.92 5.88
N SER A 212 10.64 13.42 6.10
CA SER A 212 11.76 12.65 6.62
C SER A 212 12.51 13.54 7.59
N GLN A 213 12.68 13.09 8.83
CA GLN A 213 13.35 13.89 9.87
C GLN A 213 14.61 13.17 10.36
N GLU A 214 15.72 13.90 10.32
CA GLU A 214 16.97 13.46 10.92
C GLU A 214 17.03 13.73 12.44
N THR A 215 17.55 12.77 13.21
CA THR A 215 17.87 12.92 14.63
C THR A 215 18.86 14.06 14.82
N GLY A 216 18.48 15.07 15.62
CA GLY A 216 19.36 16.21 15.92
C GLY A 216 19.41 17.30 14.84
N GLN A 217 18.67 17.16 13.74
CA GLN A 217 18.46 18.24 12.78
C GLN A 217 17.09 18.91 12.98
N PRO A 218 16.98 20.22 12.66
CA PRO A 218 15.67 20.87 12.62
C PRO A 218 14.75 20.17 11.61
N PRO A 219 13.41 20.18 11.82
CA PRO A 219 12.46 19.61 10.90
C PRO A 219 12.70 20.14 9.48
N GLN A 220 12.96 19.24 8.53
CA GLN A 220 13.09 19.64 7.13
C GLN A 220 11.71 20.01 6.59
N SER A 221 11.66 20.99 5.66
CA SER A 221 10.40 21.30 4.98
C SER A 221 9.90 20.06 4.24
N PRO A 222 8.59 19.75 4.32
CA PRO A 222 8.05 18.56 3.66
C PRO A 222 8.25 18.65 2.15
N LEU A 223 8.62 17.53 1.52
CA LEU A 223 8.65 17.46 0.06
C LEU A 223 7.21 17.48 -0.46
N ARG A 224 6.87 18.49 -1.26
CA ARG A 224 5.59 18.54 -1.97
C ARG A 224 5.65 17.63 -3.20
N VAL A 225 4.61 16.81 -3.34
CA VAL A 225 4.43 15.93 -4.49
C VAL A 225 3.11 16.32 -5.14
N ASP A 226 3.16 16.89 -6.34
CA ASP A 226 1.93 17.33 -7.03
C ASP A 226 1.05 16.13 -7.44
N ALA A 227 -0.14 16.40 -8.00
CA ALA A 227 -1.05 15.35 -8.45
C ALA A 227 -0.49 14.52 -9.64
N ALA A 228 0.46 15.08 -10.38
CA ALA A 228 1.26 14.38 -11.41
C ALA A 228 2.58 13.82 -10.84
N GLY A 229 2.68 13.83 -9.50
CA GLY A 229 3.80 13.56 -8.61
C GLY A 229 5.19 14.04 -9.03
N ARG A 230 5.27 15.21 -9.66
CA ARG A 230 6.51 15.96 -9.73
C ARG A 230 6.84 16.53 -8.35
N ARG A 231 8.14 16.57 -8.05
CA ARG A 231 8.68 17.28 -6.87
C ARG A 231 8.55 18.78 -7.10
N GLN A 232 8.07 19.51 -6.11
CA GLN A 232 8.12 20.98 -6.07
C GLN A 232 9.10 21.43 -5.00
#